data_AF-A0A090TS23-F1
#
_entry.id   AF-A0A090TS23-F1
#
_cell.length_a   1.000
_cell.length_b   1.000
_cell.length_c   1.000
_cell.angle_alpha   90.00
_cell.angle_beta   90.00
_cell.angle_gamma   90.00
#
_symmetry.space_group_name_H-M   'P 1'
#
loop_
_entity.id
_entity.type
_entity.pdbx_description
1 polymer ?
#
loop_
_entity_poly.entity_id
_entity_poly.type
_entity_poly.pdbx_seq_one_letter_code
_entity_poly.pdbx_strand_id
1 'polypeptide(L)'
;MLKIISNQDFDTFSENAKQAPRKRSHHNLHEQLDAGVQRLFISTEPETYMRPHRHSEEHKWELFLVLKGQLDLLIFDDEAT
;
A
#
# COMPACT_ATOMS: atom_id res chain seq x y z
N MET A 1 -12.04 -18.11 -4.70
CA MET A 1 -10.87 -18.98 -4.46
C MET A 1 -10.04 -18.38 -3.33
N LEU A 2 -9.57 -19.18 -2.37
CA LEU A 2 -8.70 -18.68 -1.29
C LEU A 2 -7.32 -18.36 -1.87
N LYS A 3 -6.80 -17.15 -1.62
CA LYS A 3 -5.41 -16.77 -1.93
C LYS A 3 -4.61 -16.89 -0.64
N ILE A 4 -3.53 -17.67 -0.67
CA ILE A 4 -2.59 -17.82 0.45
C ILE A 4 -1.35 -17.01 0.11
N ILE A 5 -0.93 -16.15 1.04
CA ILE A 5 0.28 -15.34 0.92
C ILE A 5 1.28 -15.85 1.94
N SER A 6 2.51 -16.08 1.48
CA SER A 6 3.61 -16.63 2.25
C SER A 6 4.75 -15.63 2.41
N ASN A 7 5.74 -15.95 3.23
CA ASN A 7 6.94 -15.13 3.35
C ASN A 7 7.73 -15.00 2.03
N GLN A 8 7.66 -16.02 1.16
CA GLN A 8 8.34 -15.97 -0.15
C GLN A 8 7.71 -14.92 -1.08
N ASP A 9 6.40 -14.71 -0.98
CA ASP A 9 5.70 -13.67 -1.72
C ASP A 9 6.15 -12.28 -1.25
N PHE A 10 6.34 -12.09 0.06
CA PHE A 10 6.85 -10.83 0.59
C PHE A 10 8.25 -10.50 0.08
N ASP A 11 9.13 -11.49 -0.05
CA ASP A 11 10.47 -11.28 -0.60
C ASP A 11 10.39 -10.90 -2.09
N THR A 12 9.49 -11.52 -2.84
CA THR A 12 9.22 -11.17 -4.25
C THR A 12 8.66 -9.75 -4.38
N PHE A 13 7.73 -9.35 -3.52
CA PHE A 13 7.15 -8.02 -3.55
C PHE A 13 8.19 -6.94 -3.19
N SER A 14 9.08 -7.21 -2.23
CA SER A 14 10.22 -6.34 -1.90
C SER A 14 11.17 -6.20 -3.08
N GLU A 15 11.52 -7.28 -3.77
CA GLU A 15 12.42 -7.20 -4.93
C GLU A 15 11.80 -6.36 -6.06
N ASN A 16 10.51 -6.55 -6.34
CA ASN A 16 9.80 -5.73 -7.32
C ASN A 16 9.81 -4.23 -6.93
N ALA A 17 9.70 -3.92 -5.64
CA ALA A 17 9.80 -2.56 -5.15
C ALA A 17 11.20 -1.98 -5.36
N LYS A 18 12.27 -2.73 -5.04
CA LYS A 18 13.68 -2.29 -5.23
C LYS A 18 14.00 -1.92 -6.67
N GLN A 19 13.47 -2.67 -7.64
CA GLN A 19 13.70 -2.43 -9.06
C GLN A 19 12.81 -1.32 -9.63
N ALA A 20 11.78 -0.88 -8.91
CA ALA A 20 10.88 0.17 -9.37
C ALA A 20 11.53 1.56 -9.20
N PRO A 21 11.34 2.50 -10.16
CA PRO A 21 11.92 3.85 -10.07
C PRO A 21 11.54 4.63 -8.80
N ARG A 22 10.34 4.38 -8.26
CA ARG A 22 9.84 5.01 -7.02
C ARG A 22 10.06 4.15 -5.78
N LYS A 23 10.83 3.06 -5.90
CA LYS A 23 11.12 2.12 -4.81
C LYS A 23 9.87 1.48 -4.18
N ARG A 24 8.79 1.39 -4.95
CA ARG A 24 7.47 0.89 -4.51
C ARG A 24 6.79 0.09 -5.60
N SER A 25 6.16 -1.03 -5.21
CA SER A 25 5.33 -1.86 -6.08
C SER A 25 3.99 -2.20 -5.44
N HIS A 26 2.98 -2.48 -6.27
CA HIS A 26 1.66 -2.92 -5.85
C HIS A 26 1.43 -4.37 -6.29
N HIS A 27 0.86 -5.20 -5.43
CA HIS A 27 0.32 -6.51 -5.79
C HIS A 27 -1.17 -6.54 -5.48
N ASN A 28 -2.01 -6.45 -6.52
CA ASN A 28 -3.45 -6.34 -6.39
C ASN A 28 -4.08 -7.70 -6.08
N LEU A 29 -4.99 -7.71 -5.11
CA LEU A 29 -5.83 -8.88 -4.80
C LEU A 29 -7.20 -8.82 -5.47
N HIS A 30 -7.69 -7.60 -5.73
CA HIS A 30 -8.89 -7.33 -6.51
C HIS A 30 -8.65 -7.61 -8.00
N GLU A 31 -9.67 -8.11 -8.69
CA GLU A 31 -9.55 -8.49 -10.11
C GLU A 31 -9.75 -7.30 -11.05
N GLN A 32 -10.67 -6.40 -10.72
CA GLN A 32 -11.03 -5.24 -11.53
C GLN A 32 -10.69 -3.95 -10.80
N LEU A 33 -10.23 -2.94 -11.54
CA LEU A 33 -9.81 -1.66 -10.98
C LEU A 33 -10.99 -0.82 -10.44
N ASP A 34 -12.21 -1.10 -10.88
CA ASP A 34 -13.45 -0.50 -10.41
C ASP A 34 -14.12 -1.29 -9.28
N ALA A 35 -13.43 -2.29 -8.70
CA ALA A 35 -13.92 -3.01 -7.54
C ALA A 35 -14.23 -2.04 -6.38
N GLY A 36 -15.40 -2.20 -5.76
CA GLY A 36 -15.85 -1.32 -4.67
C GLY A 36 -14.92 -1.29 -3.43
N VAL A 37 -14.05 -2.29 -3.28
CA VAL A 37 -12.94 -2.26 -2.32
C VAL A 37 -11.67 -2.75 -3.01
N GLN A 38 -10.68 -1.88 -3.15
CA GLN A 38 -9.37 -2.23 -3.68
C GLN A 38 -8.48 -2.81 -2.57
N ARG A 39 -8.26 -4.13 -2.61
CA ARG A 39 -7.31 -4.81 -1.71
C ARG A 39 -6.01 -5.06 -2.45
N LEU A 40 -4.89 -4.72 -1.84
CA LEU A 40 -3.56 -4.87 -2.42
C LEU A 40 -2.49 -4.92 -1.34
N PHE A 41 -1.35 -5.50 -1.67
CA PHE A 41 -0.11 -5.29 -0.93
C PHE A 41 0.65 -4.13 -1.57
N ILE A 42 1.17 -3.25 -0.74
CA ILE A 42 2.07 -2.18 -1.14
C ILE A 42 3.42 -2.48 -0.50
N SER A 43 4.43 -2.77 -1.31
CA SER A 43 5.80 -2.96 -0.84
C SER A 43 6.60 -1.70 -1.13
N THR A 44 7.30 -1.22 -0.11
CA THR A 44 8.12 -0.01 -0.17
C THR A 44 9.51 -0.31 0.36
N GLU A 45 10.51 0.25 -0.29
CA GLU A 45 11.89 0.22 0.19
C GLU A 45 12.27 1.57 0.82
N PRO A 46 13.35 1.64 1.61
CA PRO A 46 13.85 2.89 2.16
C PRO A 46 13.95 3.99 1.09
N GLU A 47 13.69 5.24 1.51
CA GLU A 47 13.61 6.44 0.66
C GLU A 47 12.34 6.53 -0.21
N THR A 48 11.41 5.58 -0.08
CA THR A 48 10.06 5.76 -0.63
C THR A 48 9.30 6.83 0.15
N TYR A 49 8.67 7.77 -0.56
CA TYR A 49 7.76 8.73 0.02
C TYR A 49 6.36 8.58 -0.57
N MET A 50 5.36 8.37 0.30
CA MET A 50 3.95 8.46 -0.06
C MET A 50 3.42 9.80 0.43
N ARG A 51 2.96 10.64 -0.50
CA ARG A 51 2.44 11.97 -0.13
C ARG A 51 1.18 11.81 0.73
N PRO A 52 1.05 12.57 1.84
CA PRO A 52 -0.19 12.71 2.56
C PRO A 52 -1.32 13.13 1.61
N HIS A 53 -2.48 12.53 1.78
CA HIS A 53 -3.67 12.84 0.99
C HIS A 53 -4.92 12.58 1.83
N ARG A 54 -6.04 13.14 1.37
CA ARG A 54 -7.34 13.02 2.00
C ARG A 54 -8.34 12.48 0.99
N HIS A 55 -9.19 11.56 1.44
CA HIS A 55 -10.40 11.15 0.72
C HIS A 55 -11.54 12.08 1.12
N SER A 56 -12.06 12.85 0.15
CA SER A 56 -13.15 13.81 0.39
C SER A 56 -14.53 13.18 0.35
N GLU A 57 -14.65 12.05 -0.34
CA GLU A 57 -15.91 11.36 -0.54
C GLU A 57 -16.22 10.43 0.63
N GLU A 58 -17.43 10.52 1.20
CA GLU A 58 -17.83 9.78 2.41
C GLU A 58 -17.67 8.25 2.30
N HIS A 59 -17.77 7.71 1.08
CA HIS A 59 -17.65 6.27 0.83
C HIS A 59 -16.21 5.79 0.64
N LYS A 60 -15.24 6.72 0.51
CA LYS A 60 -13.82 6.38 0.37
C LYS A 60 -13.15 6.39 1.73
N TRP A 61 -12.62 5.22 2.08
CA TRP A 61 -11.86 5.02 3.30
C TRP A 61 -10.65 4.14 2.98
N GLU A 62 -9.61 4.23 3.80
CA GLU A 62 -8.42 3.39 3.69
C GLU A 62 -8.08 2.75 5.04
N LEU A 63 -7.53 1.54 4.98
CA LEU A 63 -6.93 0.85 6.11
C LEU A 63 -5.55 0.39 5.70
N PHE A 64 -4.55 0.77 6.49
CA PHE A 64 -3.18 0.28 6.36
C PHE A 64 -2.88 -0.72 7.46
N LEU A 65 -2.25 -1.83 7.08
CA LEU A 65 -1.72 -2.81 8.02
C LEU A 65 -0.26 -3.08 7.65
N VAL A 66 0.65 -2.83 8.60
CA VAL A 66 2.06 -3.17 8.43
C VAL A 66 2.24 -4.65 8.75
N LEU A 67 2.47 -5.45 7.71
CA LEU A 67 2.65 -6.90 7.84
C LEU A 67 4.11 -7.32 8.04
N LYS A 68 5.06 -6.53 7.52
CA LYS A 68 6.51 -6.78 7.63
C LYS A 68 7.24 -5.43 7.57
N GLY A 69 8.17 -5.22 8.50
CA GLY A 69 8.96 -3.98 8.58
C GLY A 69 8.28 -2.87 9.38
N GLN A 70 8.62 -1.63 9.07
CA GLN A 70 8.17 -0.43 9.77
C GLN A 70 8.08 0.74 8.79
N LEU A 71 7.26 1.74 9.13
CA LEU A 71 7.12 2.99 8.39
C LEU A 71 6.89 4.14 9.36
N ASP A 72 7.21 5.35 8.89
CA ASP A 72 6.80 6.58 9.56
C ASP A 72 5.42 6.98 9.03
N LEU A 73 4.47 7.21 9.95
CA LEU A 73 3.12 7.64 9.62
C LEU A 73 2.94 9.09 10.05
N LEU A 74 2.59 9.94 9.09
CA LEU A 74 2.22 11.34 9.32
C LEU A 74 0.70 11.46 9.18
N ILE A 75 0.05 11.95 10.22
CA ILE A 75 -1.38 12.25 10.24
C ILE A 75 -1.50 13.75 10.49
N PHE A 76 -2.23 14.43 9.62
CA PHE A 76 -2.52 15.85 9.71
C PHE A 76 -3.96 16.04 10.16
N ASP A 77 -4.24 17.18 10.79
CA ASP A 77 -5.62 17.58 11.07
C ASP A 77 -6.38 18.03 9.81
N ASP A 78 -7.63 18.45 9.99
CA ASP A 78 -8.49 18.89 8.89
C ASP A 78 -7.96 20.16 8.17
N GLU A 79 -7.09 20.95 8.82
CA GLU A 79 -6.44 22.14 8.28
C GLU A 79 -5.08 21.83 7.62
N ALA A 80 -4.73 20.54 7.51
CA ALA A 80 -3.49 20.03 6.95
C ALA A 80 -2.22 20.46 7.72
N THR A 81 -2.34 20.66 9.03
CA THR A 81 -1.20 20.94 9.94
C THR A 81 -0.76 19.74 10.76
#